data_AF-A0A1B3M0Y7-F1
#
_entry.id   AF-A0A1B3M0Y7-F1
#
_cell.length_a   1.000
_cell.length_b   1.000
_cell.length_c   1.000
_cell.angle_alpha   90.00
_cell.angle_beta   90.00
_cell.angle_gamma   90.00
#
_symmetry.space_group_name_H-M   'P 1'
#
loop_
_entity.id
_entity.type
_entity.pdbx_description
1 polymer ?
#
loop_
_entity_poly.entity_id
_entity_poly.type
_entity_poly.pdbx_seq_one_letter_code
_entity_poly.pdbx_strand_id
1 'polypeptide(L)'
;MQSRLLSLPPELEIYPGHQAGSACGAGLSGKPTSTIGFEKRFNPMLSMSRDDFVTALTAEIPPQPADMARIVEVNLRGVAPAIA
;
A
#
# COMPACT_ATOMS: atom_id res chain seq x y z
N MET A 1 -2.61 11.71 -4.35
CA MET A 1 -2.33 11.55 -2.90
C MET A 1 -2.39 12.88 -2.16
N GLN A 2 -1.60 13.88 -2.58
CA GLN A 2 -1.44 15.18 -1.89
C GLN A 2 -2.76 15.91 -1.59
N SER A 3 -3.65 16.04 -2.57
CA SER A 3 -4.94 16.75 -2.42
C SER A 3 -6.08 15.89 -1.89
N ARG A 4 -5.84 14.61 -1.57
CA ARG A 4 -6.87 13.65 -1.19
C ARG A 4 -6.60 13.13 0.22
N LEU A 5 -5.56 12.32 0.37
CA LEU A 5 -5.22 11.74 1.67
C LEU A 5 -4.47 12.73 2.55
N LEU A 6 -3.52 13.50 1.99
CA LEU A 6 -2.72 14.42 2.80
C LEU A 6 -3.45 15.74 3.13
N SER A 7 -4.68 15.95 2.65
CA SER A 7 -5.54 17.04 3.14
C SER A 7 -6.36 16.64 4.37
N LEU A 8 -6.36 15.36 4.76
CA LEU A 8 -7.11 14.88 5.92
C LEU A 8 -6.44 15.28 7.25
N PRO A 9 -7.19 15.30 8.36
CA PRO A 9 -6.67 15.65 9.67
C PRO A 9 -5.51 14.74 10.09
N PRO A 10 -4.45 15.27 10.74
CA PRO A 10 -3.27 14.50 11.12
C PRO A 10 -3.55 13.36 12.11
N GLU A 11 -4.58 13.49 12.95
CA GLU A 11 -5.03 12.49 13.92
C GLU A 11 -5.82 11.33 13.29
N LEU A 12 -6.19 11.42 12.01
CA LEU A 12 -6.93 10.37 11.34
C LEU A 12 -6.10 9.10 11.24
N GLU A 13 -6.66 7.99 11.74
CA GLU A 13 -6.03 6.68 11.74
C GLU A 13 -5.99 6.04 10.35
N ILE A 14 -4.94 5.27 10.12
CA ILE A 14 -4.72 4.49 8.90
C ILE A 14 -4.69 3.01 9.30
N TYR A 15 -5.59 2.24 8.69
CA TYR A 15 -5.67 0.79 8.80
C TYR A 15 -5.26 0.17 7.45
N PRO A 16 -3.98 -0.17 7.26
CA PRO A 16 -3.50 -0.73 6.00
C PRO A 16 -4.02 -2.15 5.78
N GLY A 17 -4.22 -2.53 4.52
CA GLY A 17 -4.63 -3.90 4.17
C GLY A 17 -3.53 -4.96 4.33
N HIS A 18 -2.27 -4.53 4.52
CA HIS A 18 -1.10 -5.40 4.67
C HIS A 18 -0.04 -4.74 5.58
N GLN A 19 0.79 -5.55 6.23
CA GLN A 19 1.94 -5.13 7.03
C GLN A 19 3.23 -5.87 6.59
N ALA A 20 4.32 -5.68 7.33
CA ALA A 20 5.58 -6.41 7.15
C ALA A 20 5.38 -7.90 6.87
N GLY A 21 6.07 -8.41 5.85
CA GLY A 21 5.97 -9.81 5.39
C GLY A 21 5.00 -10.04 4.23
N SER A 22 4.19 -9.05 3.85
CA SER A 22 3.38 -9.14 2.63
C SER A 22 4.22 -8.93 1.37
N ALA A 23 3.98 -9.75 0.35
CA ALA A 23 4.56 -9.57 -0.99
C ALA A 23 3.97 -8.37 -1.76
N CYS A 24 2.91 -7.74 -1.26
CA CYS A 24 2.22 -6.64 -1.92
C CYS A 24 2.94 -5.28 -1.79
N GLY A 25 4.04 -5.19 -1.04
CA GLY A 25 4.81 -3.95 -0.92
C GLY A 25 6.20 -4.15 -0.30
N ALA A 26 7.18 -3.40 -0.79
CA ALA A 26 8.52 -3.35 -0.22
C ALA A 26 8.56 -2.43 1.01
N GLY A 27 9.36 -2.80 2.02
CA GLY A 27 9.62 -1.94 3.19
C GLY A 27 8.42 -1.66 4.10
N LEU A 28 7.38 -2.51 4.09
CA LEU A 28 6.20 -2.33 4.94
C LEU A 28 6.55 -2.42 6.43
N SER A 29 6.03 -1.48 7.22
CA SER A 29 6.14 -1.52 8.69
C SER A 29 5.39 -2.71 9.28
N GLY A 30 5.91 -3.27 10.38
CA GLY A 30 5.20 -4.28 11.18
C GLY A 30 4.12 -3.70 12.09
N LYS A 31 4.02 -2.36 12.17
CA LYS A 31 3.02 -1.69 12.99
C LYS A 31 1.64 -1.84 12.35
N PRO A 32 0.61 -2.28 13.10
CA PRO A 32 -0.68 -2.63 12.50
C PRO A 32 -1.52 -1.44 12.07
N THR A 33 -1.22 -0.24 12.59
CA THR A 33 -1.93 1.00 12.29
C THR A 33 -0.96 2.19 12.29
N SER A 34 -1.37 3.28 11.66
CA SER A 34 -0.65 4.57 11.62
C SER A 34 -1.64 5.74 11.70
N THR A 35 -1.17 6.98 11.49
CA THR A 35 -2.03 8.15 11.28
C THR A 35 -1.54 8.98 10.10
N ILE A 36 -2.40 9.82 9.53
CA ILE A 36 -2.03 10.74 8.43
C ILE A 36 -0.85 11.63 8.85
N GLY A 37 -0.83 12.14 10.08
CA GLY A 37 0.23 12.98 10.60
C GLY A 37 1.56 12.23 10.76
N PHE A 38 1.52 10.98 11.20
CA PHE A 38 2.71 10.14 11.30
C PHE A 38 3.32 9.86 9.93
N GLU A 39 2.51 9.41 8.97
CA GLU A 39 2.99 9.12 7.61
C GLU A 39 3.56 10.37 6.94
N LYS A 40 2.89 11.53 7.04
CA LYS A 40 3.42 12.81 6.52
C LYS A 40 4.81 13.14 7.05
N ARG A 41 5.08 12.83 8.32
CA ARG A 41 6.34 13.19 8.98
C ARG A 41 7.46 12.20 8.69
N PHE A 42 7.14 10.92 8.56
CA PHE A 42 8.15 9.85 8.60
C PHE A 42 8.23 9.01 7.33
N ASN A 43 7.27 9.11 6.42
CA ASN A 43 7.30 8.38 5.16
C ASN A 43 8.08 9.18 4.11
N PRO A 44 9.31 8.76 3.74
CA PRO A 44 10.17 9.53 2.85
C PRO A 44 9.61 9.63 1.42
N MET A 45 8.74 8.71 1.01
CA MET A 45 8.12 8.74 -0.31
C MET A 45 7.17 9.93 -0.48
N LEU A 46 6.70 10.54 0.62
CA LEU A 46 5.74 11.64 0.57
C LEU A 46 6.36 13.02 0.32
N SER A 47 7.67 13.15 0.52
CA SER A 47 8.43 14.37 0.27
C SER A 47 9.13 14.38 -1.10
N MET A 48 9.12 13.26 -1.82
CA MET A 48 9.78 13.14 -3.13
C MET A 48 9.05 13.91 -4.23
N SER A 49 9.80 14.31 -5.26
CA SER A 49 9.22 14.71 -6.54
C SER A 49 8.54 13.50 -7.19
N ARG A 50 7.70 13.75 -8.21
CA ARG A 50 7.03 12.66 -8.93
C ARG A 50 8.03 11.70 -9.57
N ASP A 51 9.10 12.22 -10.16
CA ASP A 51 10.05 11.42 -10.93
C ASP A 51 10.96 10.61 -10.00
N ASP A 52 11.39 11.20 -8.88
CA ASP A 52 12.12 10.49 -7.83
C ASP A 52 11.26 9.40 -7.20
N PHE A 53 9.99 9.70 -6.94
CA PHE A 53 9.04 8.72 -6.42
C PHE A 53 8.87 7.51 -7.35
N VAL A 54 8.67 7.75 -8.66
CA VAL A 54 8.50 6.67 -9.64
C VAL A 54 9.78 5.83 -9.72
N THR A 55 10.94 6.48 -9.74
CA THR A 55 12.24 5.80 -9.79
C THR A 55 12.44 4.93 -8.54
N ALA A 56 12.27 5.49 -7.35
CA ALA A 56 12.41 4.77 -6.08
C ALA A 56 11.41 3.62 -5.94
N LEU A 57 10.13 3.85 -6.29
CA LEU A 57 9.08 2.83 -6.19
C LEU A 57 9.32 1.65 -7.12
N THR A 58 9.80 1.91 -8.33
CA THR A 58 9.98 0.86 -9.36
C THR A 58 11.29 0.10 -9.25
N ALA A 59 12.25 0.58 -8.46
CA ALA A 59 13.54 -0.07 -8.26
C ALA A 59 13.44 -1.38 -7.46
N GLU A 60 12.48 -1.51 -6.54
CA GLU A 60 12.40 -2.62 -5.57
C GLU A 60 11.07 -3.37 -5.63
N ILE A 61 10.41 -3.42 -6.79
CA ILE A 61 9.14 -4.15 -6.92
C ILE A 61 9.40 -5.66 -6.76
N PRO A 62 8.82 -6.32 -5.74
CA PRO A 62 8.95 -7.76 -5.57
C PRO A 62 8.22 -8.52 -6.70
N PRO A 63 8.60 -9.78 -6.98
CA PRO A 63 7.87 -10.61 -7.92
C PRO A 63 6.39 -10.72 -7.57
N GLN A 64 5.55 -10.76 -8.60
CA GLN A 64 4.12 -10.95 -8.41
C GLN A 64 3.83 -12.30 -7.73
N PRO A 65 2.92 -12.36 -6.73
CA PRO A 65 2.47 -13.62 -6.15
C PRO A 65 1.85 -14.55 -7.21
N ALA A 66 2.12 -15.85 -7.14
CA ALA A 66 1.74 -16.83 -8.16
C ALA A 66 0.24 -16.83 -8.50
N ASP A 67 -0.62 -16.68 -7.48
CA ASP A 67 -2.07 -16.70 -7.62
C ASP A 67 -2.71 -15.34 -7.95
N MET A 68 -1.92 -14.26 -8.10
CA MET A 68 -2.46 -12.90 -8.22
C MET A 68 -3.44 -12.76 -9.40
N ALA A 69 -3.13 -13.35 -10.56
CA ALA A 69 -4.01 -13.29 -11.73
C ALA A 69 -5.40 -13.91 -11.46
N ARG A 70 -5.42 -15.09 -10.84
CA ARG A 70 -6.65 -15.79 -10.45
C ARG A 70 -7.42 -15.00 -9.40
N ILE A 71 -6.74 -14.45 -8.38
CA ILE A 71 -7.37 -13.62 -7.34
C ILE A 71 -8.05 -12.39 -7.96
N VAL A 72 -7.38 -11.72 -8.91
CA VAL A 72 -7.95 -10.56 -9.62
C VAL A 72 -9.20 -10.95 -10.41
N GLU A 73 -9.16 -12.07 -11.16
CA GLU A 73 -10.31 -12.57 -11.92
C GLU A 73 -11.53 -12.84 -11.02
N VAL A 74 -11.32 -13.51 -9.88
CA VAL A 74 -12.34 -13.81 -8.87
C VAL A 74 -12.93 -12.51 -8.29
N ASN A 75 -12.08 -11.57 -7.90
CA ASN A 75 -12.51 -10.29 -7.34
C ASN A 75 -13.34 -9.46 -8.33
N LEU A 76 -12.97 -9.45 -9.62
CA LEU A 76 -13.69 -8.73 -10.67
C LEU A 76 -15.07 -9.34 -10.96
N ARG A 77 -15.20 -10.68 -10.84
CA ARG A 77 -16.49 -11.37 -10.99
C ARG A 77 -17.40 -11.20 -9.77
N GLY A 78 -16.85 -10.85 -8.61
CA GLY A 78 -17.61 -10.74 -7.35
C GLY A 78 -18.10 -12.09 -6.83
N VAL A 79 -17.55 -13.20 -7.31
CA VAL A 79 -17.93 -14.55 -6.90
C VAL A 79 -16.83 -15.08 -6.00
N ALA A 80 -17.09 -15.19 -4.70
CA ALA A 80 -16.18 -15.88 -3.80
C ALA A 80 -16.03 -17.35 -4.26
N PRO A 81 -14.81 -17.92 -4.28
CA PRO A 81 -14.65 -19.34 -4.56
C PRO A 81 -15.53 -20.12 -3.59
N ALA A 82 -16.27 -21.12 -4.09
CA ALA A 82 -16.98 -22.03 -3.20
C ALA A 82 -15.95 -22.67 -2.26
N ILE A 83 -16.15 -22.51 -0.95
CA ILE A 83 -15.41 -23.24 0.06
C ILE A 83 -15.73 -24.74 -0.14
N ALA A 84 -14.72 -25.52 -0.47
CA ALA A 84 -14.80 -26.99 -0.51
C ALA A 84 -14.57 -27.56 0.89
#